data_AF-A0A9E6B0D1-F1
#
_entry.id   AF-A0A9E6B0D1-F1
#
_cell.length_a   1.000
_cell.length_b   1.000
_cell.length_c   1.000
_cell.angle_alpha   90.00
_cell.angle_beta   90.00
_cell.angle_gamma   90.00
#
_symmetry.space_group_name_H-M   'P 1'
#
loop_
_entity.id
_entity.type
_entity.pdbx_description
1 polymer ?
#
loop_
_entity_poly.entity_id
_entity_poly.type
_entity_poly.pdbx_seq_one_letter_code
_entity_poly.pdbx_strand_id
1 'polypeptide(L)'
;NEIDRTLLQNKIDAVGRPERKILQTFDLAGPTGESNRLSYYPRGLILCLGPTFEDAQKQAKIAQSMGCTTLIIAPNATGENAIDGFVDRSVLQTINGFDAVALWSEVDDLKAARMALAAKDGAILPLFSVKNMKDLCILERHICIDTTAAGGNASLLAEQG
;
A
#
# COMPACT_ATOMS: atom_id res chain seq x y z
N ASN A 1 13.56 -23.52 1.29
CA ASN A 1 12.17 -23.97 1.51
C ASN A 1 11.24 -23.03 0.78
N GLU A 2 10.70 -23.50 -0.35
CA GLU A 2 9.65 -22.80 -1.07
C GLU A 2 8.34 -22.91 -0.28
N ILE A 3 7.56 -21.83 -0.24
CA ILE A 3 6.31 -21.76 0.53
C ILE A 3 5.16 -22.29 -0.30
N ASP A 4 4.36 -23.17 0.31
CA ASP A 4 3.11 -23.64 -0.30
C ASP A 4 2.14 -22.47 -0.57
N ARG A 5 1.58 -22.43 -1.78
CA ARG A 5 0.65 -21.38 -2.22
C ARG A 5 -0.58 -21.28 -1.32
N THR A 6 -1.14 -22.41 -0.89
CA THR A 6 -2.36 -22.44 -0.08
C THR A 6 -2.09 -21.87 1.31
N LEU A 7 -0.95 -22.25 1.91
CA LEU A 7 -0.47 -21.66 3.16
C LEU A 7 -0.32 -20.14 3.03
N LEU A 8 0.32 -19.66 1.95
CA LEU A 8 0.51 -18.23 1.70
C LEU A 8 -0.82 -17.50 1.57
N GLN A 9 -1.76 -18.01 0.77
CA GLN A 9 -3.07 -17.40 0.60
C GLN A 9 -3.85 -17.33 1.93
N ASN A 10 -3.90 -18.43 2.68
CA ASN A 10 -4.57 -18.48 3.98
C ASN A 10 -3.97 -17.45 4.95
N LYS A 11 -2.65 -17.25 4.91
CA LYS A 11 -1.99 -16.26 5.77
C LYS A 11 -2.32 -14.83 5.33
N ILE A 12 -2.34 -14.55 4.03
CA ILE A 12 -2.78 -13.25 3.49
C ILE A 12 -4.20 -12.93 3.96
N ASP A 13 -5.11 -13.90 3.87
CA ASP A 13 -6.51 -13.73 4.26
C ASP A 13 -6.65 -13.49 5.78
N ALA A 14 -5.77 -14.07 6.60
CA ALA A 14 -5.79 -13.96 8.05
C ALA A 14 -5.17 -12.67 8.62
N VAL A 15 -4.19 -12.05 7.94
CA VAL A 15 -3.47 -10.85 8.44
C VAL A 15 -4.40 -9.63 8.57
N GLY A 16 -5.45 -9.57 7.74
CA GLY A 16 -6.40 -8.47 7.71
C GLY A 16 -5.87 -7.21 7.01
N ARG A 17 -6.79 -6.32 6.68
CA ARG A 17 -6.50 -5.02 6.06
C ARG A 17 -6.38 -3.94 7.15
N PRO A 18 -5.55 -2.90 6.95
CA PRO A 18 -5.54 -1.79 7.88
C PRO A 18 -6.87 -1.04 7.83
N GLU A 19 -7.23 -0.38 8.93
CA GLU A 19 -8.33 0.58 8.92
C GLU A 19 -8.04 1.69 7.92
N ARG A 20 -9.06 2.08 7.15
CA ARG A 20 -8.96 3.17 6.17
C ARG A 20 -9.04 4.54 6.86
N LYS A 21 -8.07 4.82 7.71
CA LYS A 21 -7.96 6.08 8.46
C LYS A 21 -7.10 7.10 7.71
N ILE A 22 -7.49 8.36 7.80
CA ILE A 22 -6.71 9.48 7.26
C ILE A 22 -5.40 9.59 8.04
N LEU A 23 -4.27 9.58 7.32
CA LEU A 23 -2.94 9.85 7.86
C LEU A 23 -2.66 11.34 7.95
N GLN A 24 -3.01 12.06 6.88
CA GLN A 24 -2.79 13.50 6.75
C GLN A 24 -3.82 14.09 5.78
N THR A 25 -4.18 15.37 5.95
CA THR A 25 -5.00 16.12 5.00
C THR A 25 -4.41 17.50 4.77
N PHE A 26 -4.50 17.96 3.53
CA PHE A 26 -4.05 19.25 3.06
C PHE A 26 -5.23 19.95 2.40
N ASP A 27 -5.48 21.19 2.81
CA ASP A 27 -6.37 22.07 2.07
C ASP A 27 -5.58 22.68 0.92
N LEU A 28 -6.09 22.51 -0.29
CA LEU A 28 -5.46 22.98 -1.51
C LEU A 28 -6.12 24.28 -1.97
N ALA A 29 -5.35 25.13 -2.62
CA ALA A 29 -5.89 26.32 -3.27
C ALA A 29 -6.88 25.92 -4.37
N GLY A 30 -7.94 26.69 -4.50
CA GLY A 30 -8.99 26.50 -5.51
C GLY A 30 -9.77 27.80 -5.72
N PRO A 31 -10.66 27.83 -6.73
CA PRO A 31 -11.50 29.00 -6.98
C PRO A 31 -12.51 29.19 -5.86
N THR A 32 -13.00 30.42 -5.74
CA THR A 32 -14.10 30.76 -4.82
C THR A 32 -15.32 29.91 -5.12
N GLY A 33 -15.92 29.34 -4.08
CA GLY A 33 -17.06 28.42 -4.22
C GLY A 33 -16.67 26.95 -4.30
N GLU A 34 -15.39 26.62 -4.15
CA GLU A 34 -14.91 25.25 -4.05
C GLU A 34 -14.10 25.02 -2.77
N SER A 35 -14.22 23.82 -2.21
CA SER A 35 -13.27 23.29 -1.21
C SER A 35 -12.52 22.12 -1.82
N ASN A 36 -11.20 22.24 -1.93
CA ASN A 36 -10.32 21.23 -2.50
C ASN A 36 -9.42 20.66 -1.39
N ARG A 37 -9.56 19.36 -1.10
CA ARG A 37 -8.83 18.69 -0.01
C ARG A 37 -8.14 17.43 -0.51
N LEU A 38 -6.84 17.33 -0.28
CA LEU A 38 -6.04 16.13 -0.52
C LEU A 38 -5.79 15.41 0.80
N SER A 39 -6.17 14.13 0.89
CA SER A 39 -5.93 13.28 2.05
C SER A 39 -5.09 12.06 1.70
N TYR A 40 -4.18 11.68 2.60
CA TYR A 40 -3.40 10.45 2.51
C TYR A 40 -3.99 9.35 3.38
N TYR A 41 -3.98 8.13 2.85
CA TYR A 41 -4.45 6.90 3.50
C TYR A 41 -3.36 5.82 3.41
N PRO A 42 -3.33 4.83 4.32
CA PRO A 42 -2.47 3.67 4.13
C PRO A 42 -2.86 2.93 2.84
N ARG A 43 -1.87 2.43 2.10
CA ARG A 43 -2.12 1.69 0.86
C ARG A 43 -2.84 0.36 1.09
N GLY A 44 -2.53 -0.30 2.20
CA GLY A 44 -3.23 -1.51 2.63
C GLY A 44 -2.28 -2.59 3.14
N LEU A 45 -2.39 -3.82 2.65
CA LEU A 45 -1.52 -4.95 3.00
C LEU A 45 -0.32 -5.01 2.05
N ILE A 46 0.89 -4.97 2.62
CA ILE A 46 2.16 -5.04 1.88
C ILE A 46 2.86 -6.37 2.17
N LEU A 47 3.22 -7.12 1.12
CA LEU A 47 4.07 -8.31 1.27
C LEU A 47 5.54 -7.89 1.32
N CYS A 48 6.26 -8.26 2.38
CA CYS A 48 7.65 -7.90 2.60
C CYS A 48 8.55 -9.12 2.35
N LEU A 49 9.19 -9.17 1.18
CA LEU A 49 9.83 -10.38 0.63
C LEU A 49 11.35 -10.44 0.83
N GLY A 50 11.93 -9.52 1.59
CA GLY A 50 13.36 -9.55 1.90
C GLY A 50 14.24 -9.05 0.74
N PRO A 51 15.49 -9.54 0.64
CA PRO A 51 15.76 -10.98 0.55
C PRO A 51 16.08 -11.68 1.87
N THR A 52 16.53 -10.95 2.89
CA THR A 52 16.76 -11.48 4.24
C THR A 52 15.59 -11.19 5.16
N PHE A 53 15.49 -11.90 6.29
CA PHE A 53 14.51 -11.55 7.33
C PHE A 53 14.71 -10.13 7.84
N GLU A 54 15.96 -9.67 8.00
CA GLU A 54 16.25 -8.30 8.43
C GLU A 54 15.76 -7.26 7.41
N ASP A 55 15.94 -7.51 6.11
CA ASP A 55 15.43 -6.62 5.06
C ASP A 55 13.91 -6.60 5.03
N ALA A 56 13.27 -7.77 5.18
CA ALA A 56 11.82 -7.86 5.26
C ALA A 56 11.27 -7.13 6.50
N GLN A 57 11.97 -7.19 7.63
CA GLN A 57 11.62 -6.41 8.82
C GLN A 57 11.75 -4.91 8.59
N LYS A 58 12.79 -4.45 7.87
CA LYS A 58 12.94 -3.03 7.50
C LYS A 58 11.83 -2.58 6.56
N GLN A 59 11.50 -3.37 5.54
CA GLN A 59 10.36 -3.13 4.64
C GLN A 59 9.06 -3.00 5.45
N ALA A 60 8.80 -3.96 6.34
CA ALA A 60 7.61 -3.98 7.17
C ALA A 60 7.52 -2.76 8.09
N LYS A 61 8.62 -2.41 8.76
CA LYS A 61 8.69 -1.22 9.63
C LYS A 61 8.36 0.07 8.88
N ILE A 62 8.85 0.23 7.65
CA ILE A 62 8.53 1.41 6.83
C ILE A 62 7.05 1.43 6.48
N ALA A 63 6.49 0.31 5.98
CA ALA A 63 5.07 0.23 5.62
C ALA A 63 4.14 0.44 6.82
N GLN A 64 4.44 -0.17 7.97
CA GLN A 64 3.69 0.00 9.21
C GLN A 64 3.74 1.44 9.73
N SER A 65 4.87 2.14 9.55
CA SER A 65 4.96 3.58 9.89
C SER A 65 4.02 4.46 9.07
N MET A 66 3.52 3.94 7.94
CA MET A 66 2.51 4.56 7.08
C MET A 66 1.12 3.94 7.25
N GLY A 67 0.89 3.21 8.35
CA GLY A 67 -0.41 2.63 8.69
C GLY A 67 -0.79 1.39 7.88
N CYS A 68 0.12 0.81 7.10
CA CYS A 68 -0.15 -0.42 6.35
C CYS A 68 -0.07 -1.65 7.27
N THR A 69 -0.85 -2.70 6.95
CA THR A 69 -0.57 -4.05 7.48
C THR A 69 0.51 -4.70 6.63
N THR A 70 1.23 -5.67 7.20
CA THR A 70 2.36 -6.29 6.51
C THR A 70 2.42 -7.78 6.78
N LEU A 71 2.79 -8.55 5.76
CA LEU A 71 3.13 -9.96 5.88
C LEU A 71 4.59 -10.15 5.48
N ILE A 72 5.44 -10.55 6.43
CA ILE A 72 6.86 -10.83 6.19
C ILE A 72 6.99 -12.24 5.63
N ILE A 73 7.70 -12.39 4.51
CA ILE A 73 8.02 -13.69 3.96
C ILE A 73 9.49 -13.71 3.56
N ALA A 74 10.31 -14.38 4.35
CA ALA A 74 11.75 -14.47 4.13
C ALA A 74 12.33 -15.71 4.82
N PRO A 75 13.53 -16.18 4.41
CA PRO A 75 14.21 -17.27 5.09
C PRO A 75 14.48 -16.94 6.57
N ASN A 76 14.20 -17.88 7.45
CA ASN A 76 14.29 -17.79 8.91
C ASN A 76 13.36 -16.75 9.54
N ALA A 77 12.30 -16.34 8.84
CA ALA A 77 11.34 -15.38 9.38
C ALA A 77 10.55 -15.95 10.55
N THR A 78 10.33 -15.13 11.58
CA THR A 78 9.59 -15.49 12.79
C THR A 78 8.63 -14.37 13.20
N GLY A 79 7.57 -14.73 13.92
CA GLY A 79 6.55 -13.79 14.40
C GLY A 79 5.14 -14.11 13.91
N GLU A 80 4.16 -13.35 14.41
CA GLU A 80 2.74 -13.58 14.13
C GLU A 80 2.39 -13.43 12.65
N ASN A 81 2.85 -12.34 12.02
CA ASN A 81 2.63 -12.05 10.60
C ASN A 81 3.90 -12.31 9.77
N ALA A 82 4.46 -13.50 9.95
CA ALA A 82 5.64 -13.96 9.24
C ALA A 82 5.45 -15.40 8.70
N ILE A 83 6.10 -15.70 7.58
CA ILE A 83 6.26 -17.05 7.05
C ILE A 83 7.74 -17.29 6.77
N ASP A 84 8.29 -18.35 7.37
CA ASP A 84 9.64 -18.82 7.04
C ASP A 84 9.67 -19.47 5.66
N GLY A 85 10.42 -18.88 4.75
CA GLY A 85 10.70 -19.45 3.44
C GLY A 85 10.80 -18.42 2.33
N PHE A 86 10.69 -18.92 1.10
CA PHE A 86 10.76 -18.10 -0.12
C PHE A 86 9.47 -18.26 -0.94
N VAL A 87 9.01 -17.17 -1.54
CA VAL A 87 7.87 -17.17 -2.48
C VAL A 87 8.42 -17.20 -3.89
N ASP A 88 8.14 -18.28 -4.63
CA ASP A 88 8.36 -18.28 -6.07
C ASP A 88 7.58 -17.13 -6.72
N ARG A 89 8.24 -16.37 -7.61
CA ARG A 89 7.65 -15.13 -8.13
C ARG A 89 6.42 -15.39 -8.97
N SER A 90 6.31 -16.54 -9.65
CA SER A 90 5.12 -16.91 -10.40
C SER A 90 3.86 -17.01 -9.52
N VAL A 91 4.02 -17.36 -8.24
CA VAL A 91 2.90 -17.45 -7.29
C VAL A 91 2.20 -16.11 -7.09
N LEU A 92 2.94 -14.99 -7.19
CA LEU A 92 2.38 -13.63 -7.08
C LEU A 92 1.25 -13.38 -8.08
N GLN A 93 1.29 -14.04 -9.25
CA GLN A 93 0.24 -13.95 -10.25
C GLN A 93 -1.11 -14.49 -9.74
N THR A 94 -1.08 -15.54 -8.91
CA THR A 94 -2.27 -16.34 -8.57
C THR A 94 -2.82 -16.13 -7.16
N ILE A 95 -2.04 -15.53 -6.27
CA ILE A 95 -2.47 -15.15 -4.92
C ILE A 95 -3.13 -13.78 -4.95
N ASN A 96 -4.06 -13.52 -4.04
CA ASN A 96 -4.85 -12.29 -3.98
C ASN A 96 -4.90 -11.73 -2.57
N GLY A 97 -5.44 -10.53 -2.40
CA GLY A 97 -5.69 -9.96 -1.07
C GLY A 97 -4.59 -9.03 -0.53
N PHE A 98 -3.66 -8.58 -1.39
CA PHE A 98 -2.59 -7.63 -1.04
C PHE A 98 -2.59 -6.43 -1.98
N ASP A 99 -1.95 -5.32 -1.59
CA ASP A 99 -1.97 -4.05 -2.31
C ASP A 99 -0.60 -3.61 -2.84
N ALA A 100 0.48 -4.24 -2.40
CA ALA A 100 1.82 -4.06 -2.95
C ALA A 100 2.77 -5.18 -2.51
N VAL A 101 3.91 -5.26 -3.20
CA VAL A 101 5.05 -6.10 -2.82
C VAL A 101 6.27 -5.23 -2.60
N ALA A 102 6.94 -5.39 -1.46
CA ALA A 102 8.28 -4.85 -1.22
C ALA A 102 9.32 -5.96 -1.40
N LEU A 103 10.30 -5.70 -2.26
CA LEU A 103 11.35 -6.66 -2.60
C LEU A 103 12.64 -5.90 -2.92
N TRP A 104 13.69 -6.11 -2.11
CA TRP A 104 14.98 -5.42 -2.24
C TRP A 104 16.05 -6.37 -2.77
N SER A 105 15.76 -6.97 -3.93
CA SER A 105 16.53 -8.06 -4.52
C SER A 105 17.25 -7.62 -5.80
N GLU A 106 17.96 -8.56 -6.40
CA GLU A 106 18.71 -8.38 -7.63
C GLU A 106 17.79 -8.22 -8.86
N VAL A 107 18.35 -7.70 -9.95
CA VAL A 107 17.61 -7.30 -11.16
C VAL A 107 16.74 -8.43 -11.73
N ASP A 108 17.26 -9.65 -11.80
CA ASP A 108 16.52 -10.79 -12.37
C ASP A 108 15.32 -11.19 -11.51
N ASP A 109 15.47 -11.14 -10.17
CA ASP A 109 14.38 -11.43 -9.24
C ASP A 109 13.30 -10.34 -9.27
N LEU A 110 13.72 -9.07 -9.35
CA LEU A 110 12.81 -7.94 -9.54
C LEU A 110 12.05 -8.03 -10.88
N LYS A 111 12.72 -8.49 -11.94
CA LYS A 111 12.10 -8.69 -13.25
C LYS A 111 11.05 -9.80 -13.17
N ALA A 112 11.37 -10.94 -12.56
CA ALA A 112 10.44 -12.05 -12.38
C ALA A 112 9.20 -11.63 -11.57
N ALA A 113 9.40 -10.92 -10.45
CA ALA A 113 8.30 -10.38 -9.63
C ALA A 113 7.42 -9.40 -10.42
N ARG A 114 8.03 -8.48 -11.18
CA ARG A 114 7.31 -7.50 -12.01
C ARG A 114 6.48 -8.18 -13.09
N MET A 115 7.03 -9.20 -13.76
CA MET A 115 6.30 -9.96 -14.78
C MET A 115 5.09 -10.69 -14.18
N ALA A 116 5.26 -11.35 -13.03
CA ALA A 116 4.17 -12.06 -12.37
C ALA A 116 3.06 -11.11 -11.88
N LEU A 117 3.42 -9.95 -11.31
CA LEU A 117 2.44 -8.94 -10.90
C LEU A 117 1.70 -8.32 -12.09
N ALA A 118 2.39 -8.10 -13.21
CA ALA A 118 1.78 -7.57 -14.44
C ALA A 118 0.83 -8.57 -15.12
N ALA A 119 1.03 -9.87 -14.89
CA ALA A 119 0.17 -10.93 -15.42
C ALA A 119 -1.06 -11.21 -14.53
N LYS A 120 -1.26 -10.46 -13.44
CA LYS A 120 -2.46 -10.56 -12.60
C LYS A 120 -3.67 -9.92 -13.28
N ASP A 121 -4.82 -10.55 -13.11
CA ASP A 121 -6.09 -9.89 -13.37
C ASP A 121 -6.39 -8.82 -12.30
N GLY A 122 -7.01 -7.72 -12.73
CA GLY A 122 -7.44 -6.63 -11.84
C GLY A 122 -6.45 -5.46 -11.76
N ALA A 123 -6.32 -4.87 -10.57
CA ALA A 123 -5.50 -3.69 -10.37
C ALA A 123 -4.01 -3.99 -10.57
N ILE A 124 -3.29 -3.08 -11.23
CA ILE A 124 -1.83 -3.16 -11.34
C ILE A 124 -1.21 -2.90 -9.97
N LEU A 125 -0.68 -3.95 -9.34
CA LEU A 125 -0.07 -3.87 -8.02
C LEU A 125 1.39 -3.40 -8.12
N PRO A 126 1.80 -2.41 -7.31
CA PRO A 126 3.16 -1.88 -7.36
C PRO A 126 4.18 -2.83 -6.71
N LEU A 127 5.40 -2.82 -7.28
CA LEU A 127 6.60 -3.46 -6.74
C LEU A 127 7.55 -2.39 -6.20
N PHE A 128 7.78 -2.37 -4.89
CA PHE A 128 8.71 -1.46 -4.22
C PHE A 128 10.11 -2.04 -4.21
N SER A 129 10.91 -1.65 -5.20
CA SER A 129 12.31 -2.06 -5.35
C SER A 129 13.33 -1.12 -4.70
N VAL A 130 12.86 -0.02 -4.08
CA VAL A 130 13.71 1.00 -3.45
C VAL A 130 13.58 0.96 -1.93
N LYS A 131 14.67 1.30 -1.24
CA LYS A 131 14.69 1.35 0.24
C LYS A 131 13.79 2.45 0.81
N ASN A 132 13.76 3.61 0.16
CA ASN A 132 12.85 4.70 0.55
C ASN A 132 11.46 4.49 -0.09
N MET A 133 10.65 3.62 0.52
CA MET A 133 9.31 3.26 0.04
C MET A 133 8.17 3.95 0.81
N LYS A 134 8.47 4.95 1.66
CA LYS A 134 7.48 5.60 2.53
C LYS A 134 6.31 6.19 1.73
N ASP A 135 6.61 7.00 0.73
CA ASP A 135 5.60 7.66 -0.11
C ASP A 135 4.89 6.67 -1.05
N LEU A 136 5.48 5.49 -1.26
CA LEU A 136 4.84 4.41 -2.00
C LEU A 136 3.82 3.66 -1.14
N CYS A 137 3.89 3.75 0.19
CA CYS A 137 2.97 3.09 1.12
C CYS A 137 1.67 3.85 1.35
N ILE A 138 1.44 4.97 0.67
CA ILE A 138 0.22 5.77 0.79
C ILE A 138 -0.65 5.70 -0.46
N LEU A 139 -1.94 5.96 -0.26
CA LEU A 139 -2.92 6.26 -1.29
C LEU A 139 -3.41 7.69 -1.11
N GLU A 140 -3.51 8.39 -2.23
CA GLU A 140 -3.99 9.76 -2.28
C GLU A 140 -5.48 9.77 -2.61
N ARG A 141 -6.22 10.66 -1.94
CA ARG A 141 -7.62 10.94 -2.25
C ARG A 141 -7.82 12.44 -2.29
N HIS A 142 -8.21 12.95 -3.45
CA HIS A 142 -8.66 14.31 -3.61
C HIS A 142 -10.20 14.38 -3.51
N ILE A 143 -10.71 15.32 -2.72
CA ILE A 143 -12.13 15.63 -2.61
C ILE A 143 -12.31 17.10 -2.96
N CYS A 144 -13.10 17.35 -4.01
CA CYS A 144 -13.54 18.68 -4.42
C CYS A 144 -15.03 18.80 -4.12
N ILE A 145 -15.42 19.85 -3.39
CA ILE A 145 -16.80 20.13 -3.02
C ILE A 145 -17.19 21.49 -3.60
N ASP A 146 -18.23 21.51 -4.43
CA ASP A 146 -18.92 22.74 -4.82
C ASP A 146 -19.73 23.26 -3.62
N THR A 147 -19.27 24.34 -3.00
CA THR A 147 -19.93 24.96 -1.85
C THR A 147 -21.01 25.95 -2.26
N THR A 148 -21.18 26.20 -3.56
CA THR A 148 -22.19 27.09 -4.13
C THR A 148 -23.41 26.38 -4.72
N ALA A 149 -23.40 25.04 -4.72
CA ALA A 149 -24.46 24.20 -5.28
C ALA A 149 -25.88 24.52 -4.74
N ALA A 150 -25.99 25.13 -3.56
CA ALA A 150 -27.27 25.54 -2.96
C ALA A 150 -27.74 26.96 -3.36
N GLY A 151 -27.04 27.68 -4.23
CA GLY A 151 -27.49 28.96 -4.80
C GLY A 151 -26.83 30.24 -4.24
N GLY A 152 -25.70 30.12 -3.55
CA GLY A 152 -24.92 31.29 -3.08
C GLY A 152 -23.70 30.88 -2.26
N ASN A 153 -22.62 31.66 -2.32
CA ASN A 153 -21.42 31.42 -1.52
C ASN A 153 -21.60 32.06 -0.12
N ALA A 154 -21.86 31.23 0.88
CA ALA A 154 -22.05 31.68 2.27
C ALA A 154 -20.84 32.44 2.83
N SER A 155 -19.61 32.13 2.41
CA SER A 155 -18.41 32.85 2.83
C SER A 155 -18.35 34.27 2.27
N LEU A 156 -18.80 34.48 1.02
CA LEU A 156 -18.89 35.83 0.44
C LEU A 156 -20.01 36.68 1.08
N LEU A 157 -21.08 36.04 1.54
CA LEU A 157 -22.18 36.72 2.23
C LEU A 157 -21.78 37.18 3.65
N ALA A 158 -20.85 36.50 4.30
CA ALA A 158 -20.37 36.84 5.64
C ALA A 158 -19.35 37.99 5.66
N GLU A 159 -18.64 38.26 4.56
CA GLU A 159 -17.68 39.38 4.44
C GLU A 159 -18.35 40.74 4.15
N GLN A 160 -19.66 40.75 3.86
CA GLN A 160 -20.43 41.98 3.59
C GLN A 160 -21.25 42.48 4.79
N GLY A 161 -21.12 41.86 5.96
CA GLY A 161 -21.78 42.28 7.21
C GLY A 161 -20.80 42.84 8.23
#